data_AF-A0A7K1GSD9-F1
#
_entry.id   AF-A0A7K1GSD9-F1
#
_cell.length_a   1.000
_cell.length_b   1.000
_cell.length_c   1.000
_cell.angle_alpha   90.00
_cell.angle_beta   90.00
_cell.angle_gamma   90.00
#
_symmetry.space_group_name_H-M   'P 1'
#
loop_
_entity.id
_entity.type
_entity.pdbx_description
1 polymer ?
#
loop_
_entity_poly.entity_id
_entity_poly.type
_entity_poly.pdbx_seq_one_letter_code
_entity_poly.pdbx_strand_id
1 'polypeptide(L)'
;MAILLAHVFTHLGDFRNRIFYVCVALIGIFARFAFDFFKWMPKNSYLGAKKVIHYFFTSSSSEIAFNLLFFTLLSLFSWFALRPGTDRRSKFLVIASIACFFSFGVSIATNLRMVTNSYRYNEDLFSKQVEGPDFRWLVDVKFIEATKYLKDNTAQDDIFATNVHRYDDDYQAYGSSLIVSSIIERRSYVEAPFYDRRGDRESTPPEFKIRLRTSMDFPNYPSRDLLANMRKEDVKWFVVDLTNTTLRDWEPWATTRFMNEKVAILELAQVPVPSN
;
A
#
# COMPACT_ATOMS: atom_id res chain seq x y z
N MET A 1 20.03 -25.70 4.97
CA MET A 1 19.56 -25.28 6.31
C MET A 1 19.31 -26.47 7.24
N ALA A 2 18.53 -27.48 6.82
CA ALA A 2 18.23 -28.66 7.65
C ALA A 2 19.45 -29.48 8.10
N ILE A 3 20.44 -29.68 7.21
CA ILE A 3 21.69 -30.41 7.53
C ILE A 3 22.54 -29.66 8.55
N LEU A 4 22.59 -28.33 8.45
CA LEU A 4 23.35 -27.47 9.37
C LEU A 4 22.68 -27.43 10.76
N LEU A 5 21.34 -27.37 10.79
CA LEU A 5 20.56 -27.47 12.02
C LEU A 5 20.75 -28.83 12.69
N ALA A 6 20.71 -29.94 11.94
CA ALA A 6 20.93 -31.28 12.47
C ALA A 6 22.32 -31.44 13.11
N HIS A 7 23.36 -30.89 12.47
CA HIS A 7 24.74 -30.94 13.00
C HIS A 7 24.94 -30.04 14.24
N VAL A 8 24.28 -28.89 14.27
CA VAL A 8 24.25 -28.04 15.48
C VAL A 8 23.52 -28.76 16.62
N PHE A 9 22.37 -29.38 16.35
CA PHE A 9 21.58 -30.13 17.35
C PHE A 9 22.35 -31.30 17.99
N THR A 10 23.20 -32.00 17.23
CA THR A 10 24.05 -33.07 17.78
C THR A 10 25.15 -32.55 18.71
N HIS A 11 25.56 -31.27 18.60
CA HIS A 11 26.51 -30.63 19.50
C HIS A 11 25.86 -30.00 20.75
N LEU A 12 24.52 -29.95 20.84
CA LEU A 12 23.76 -29.41 21.98
C LEU A 12 23.57 -30.43 23.12
N GLY A 13 24.62 -31.16 23.46
CA GLY A 13 24.58 -32.31 24.37
C GLY A 13 24.00 -32.04 25.77
N ASP A 14 23.89 -30.77 26.18
CA ASP A 14 23.32 -30.36 27.47
C ASP A 14 21.97 -29.64 27.29
N PHE A 15 21.00 -29.96 28.15
CA PHE A 15 19.67 -29.36 28.21
C PHE A 15 19.72 -27.83 28.31
N ARG A 16 20.72 -27.30 29.03
CA ARG A 16 20.96 -25.85 29.15
C ARG A 16 21.25 -25.19 27.81
N ASN A 17 22.01 -25.85 26.93
CA ASN A 17 22.33 -25.33 25.60
C ASN A 17 21.09 -25.31 24.71
N ARG A 18 20.22 -26.34 24.82
CA ARG A 18 18.96 -26.37 24.07
C ARG A 18 18.04 -25.21 24.48
N ILE A 19 17.90 -24.95 25.78
CA ILE A 19 17.14 -23.79 26.27
C ILE A 19 17.71 -22.49 25.71
N PHE A 20 19.03 -22.32 25.74
CA PHE A 20 19.68 -21.12 25.22
C PHE A 20 19.31 -20.83 23.75
N TYR A 21 19.40 -21.82 22.87
CA TYR A 21 19.08 -21.60 21.45
C TYR A 21 17.59 -21.43 21.16
N VAL A 22 16.72 -22.05 21.97
CA VAL A 22 15.28 -21.74 21.94
C VAL A 22 15.05 -20.28 22.33
N CYS A 23 15.71 -19.77 23.38
CA CYS A 23 15.65 -18.36 23.76
C CYS A 23 16.16 -17.45 22.63
N VAL A 24 17.24 -17.81 21.94
CA VAL A 24 17.75 -17.03 20.78
C VAL A 24 16.71 -16.97 19.66
N ALA A 25 16.03 -18.07 19.35
CA ALA A 25 14.94 -18.07 18.37
C ALA A 25 13.75 -17.21 18.81
N LEU A 26 13.36 -17.27 20.10
CA LEU A 26 12.31 -16.41 20.65
C LEU A 26 12.68 -14.92 20.60
N ILE A 27 13.95 -14.57 20.82
CA ILE A 27 14.43 -13.20 20.66
C ILE A 27 14.34 -12.75 19.19
N GLY A 28 14.63 -13.64 18.22
CA GLY A 28 14.42 -13.37 16.80
C GLY A 28 12.95 -13.10 16.46
N ILE A 29 12.02 -13.87 17.03
CA ILE A 29 10.57 -13.65 16.88
C ILE A 29 10.18 -12.29 17.47
N PHE A 30 10.61 -12.01 18.70
CA PHE A 30 10.31 -10.76 19.39
C PHE A 30 10.86 -9.54 18.64
N ALA A 31 12.11 -9.60 18.15
CA ALA A 31 12.71 -8.52 17.38
C ALA A 31 11.88 -8.22 16.12
N ARG A 32 11.45 -9.26 15.39
CA ARG A 32 10.60 -9.07 14.21
C ARG A 32 9.27 -8.40 14.54
N PHE A 33 8.58 -8.88 15.57
CA PHE A 33 7.32 -8.26 15.98
C PHE A 33 7.54 -6.82 16.47
N ALA A 34 8.52 -6.57 17.35
CA ALA A 34 8.85 -5.22 17.79
C ALA A 34 9.06 -4.27 16.60
N PHE A 35 9.79 -4.70 15.56
CA PHE A 35 9.96 -3.91 14.34
C PHE A 35 8.61 -3.59 13.67
N ASP A 36 7.75 -4.59 13.44
CA ASP A 36 6.43 -4.39 12.84
C ASP A 36 5.57 -3.42 13.67
N PHE A 37 5.56 -3.57 14.99
CA PHE A 37 4.87 -2.65 15.92
C PHE A 37 5.41 -1.22 15.84
N PHE A 38 6.75 -1.03 15.83
CA PHE A 38 7.37 0.30 15.71
C PHE A 38 7.11 0.94 14.34
N LYS A 39 7.09 0.14 13.28
CA LYS A 39 6.84 0.59 11.91
C LYS A 39 5.40 1.09 11.72
N TRP A 40 4.43 0.46 12.40
CA TRP A 40 3.00 0.76 12.19
C TRP A 40 2.39 1.70 13.23
N MET A 41 3.14 2.10 14.26
CA MET A 41 2.65 3.05 15.23
C MET A 41 2.35 4.43 14.61
N PRO A 42 1.28 5.12 15.05
CA PRO A 42 0.81 6.35 14.41
C PRO A 42 1.81 7.49 14.54
N LYS A 43 2.03 8.25 13.45
CA LYS A 43 2.95 9.41 13.41
C LYS A 43 2.67 10.46 14.50
N ASN A 44 1.40 10.58 14.92
CA ASN A 44 0.93 11.54 15.92
C ASN A 44 1.37 11.18 17.35
N SER A 45 1.90 9.97 17.57
CA SER A 45 2.28 9.45 18.90
C SER A 45 3.73 9.78 19.30
N TYR A 46 4.48 10.50 18.46
CA TYR A 46 5.92 10.67 18.62
C TYR A 46 6.33 12.13 18.85
N LEU A 47 6.88 12.44 20.02
CA LEU A 47 7.65 13.68 20.29
C LEU A 47 9.16 13.43 20.22
N GLY A 48 9.90 14.42 19.70
CA GLY A 48 11.37 14.48 19.76
C GLY A 48 12.08 13.30 19.10
N ALA A 49 13.00 12.66 19.83
CA ALA A 49 13.83 11.54 19.37
C ALA A 49 13.03 10.36 18.77
N LYS A 50 11.76 10.18 19.17
CA LYS A 50 10.89 9.12 18.64
C LYS A 50 10.51 9.32 17.17
N LYS A 51 10.50 10.56 16.64
CA LYS A 51 10.26 10.82 15.21
C LYS A 51 11.44 10.39 14.35
N VAL A 52 12.68 10.63 14.82
CA VAL A 52 13.91 10.20 14.13
C VAL A 52 13.99 8.69 14.09
N ILE A 53 13.67 8.03 15.21
CA ILE A 53 13.56 6.58 15.34
C ILE A 53 12.51 6.01 14.37
N HIS A 54 11.31 6.60 14.32
CA HIS A 54 10.26 6.16 13.39
C HIS A 54 10.68 6.35 11.92
N TYR A 55 11.28 7.50 11.56
CA TYR A 55 11.77 7.75 10.21
C TYR A 55 12.81 6.71 9.79
N PHE A 56 13.78 6.42 10.67
CA PHE A 56 14.73 5.33 10.47
C PHE A 56 13.99 4.01 10.20
N PHE A 57 13.04 3.61 11.04
CA PHE A 57 12.32 2.33 10.95
C PHE A 57 11.26 2.20 9.84
N THR A 58 10.92 3.28 9.13
CA THR A 58 9.96 3.21 8.02
C THR A 58 10.56 2.83 6.67
N SER A 59 11.89 2.92 6.50
CA SER A 59 12.58 2.53 5.27
C SER A 59 12.75 1.00 5.17
N SER A 60 12.73 0.41 3.97
CA SER A 60 12.94 -1.05 3.78
C SER A 60 14.33 -1.51 4.25
N SER A 61 15.35 -0.65 4.15
CA SER A 61 16.71 -0.87 4.64
C SER A 61 16.81 -0.96 6.17
N SER A 62 15.81 -0.45 6.90
CA SER A 62 15.83 -0.41 8.37
C SER A 62 15.50 -1.74 9.03
N GLU A 63 14.80 -2.63 8.33
CA GLU A 63 14.50 -3.97 8.83
C GLU A 63 15.80 -4.78 9.00
N ILE A 64 16.64 -4.74 7.96
CA ILE A 64 17.94 -5.42 7.96
C ILE A 64 18.82 -4.82 9.06
N ALA A 65 18.87 -3.49 9.16
CA ALA A 65 19.66 -2.80 10.18
C ALA A 65 19.19 -3.15 11.62
N PHE A 66 17.88 -3.23 11.85
CA PHE A 66 17.31 -3.59 13.16
C PHE A 66 17.66 -5.02 13.57
N ASN A 67 17.49 -5.98 12.65
CA ASN A 67 17.84 -7.37 12.92
C ASN A 67 19.35 -7.56 13.12
N LEU A 68 20.18 -6.85 12.35
CA LEU A 68 21.64 -6.84 12.51
C LEU A 68 22.07 -6.28 13.87
N LEU A 69 21.40 -5.25 14.38
CA LEU A 69 21.69 -4.70 15.71
C LEU A 69 21.49 -5.77 16.79
N PHE A 70 20.32 -6.44 16.81
CA PHE A 70 20.03 -7.50 17.78
C PHE A 70 20.99 -8.68 17.66
N PHE A 71 21.29 -9.12 16.42
CA PHE A 71 22.26 -10.18 16.18
C PHE A 71 23.66 -9.80 16.68
N THR A 72 24.10 -8.57 16.44
CA THR A 72 25.41 -8.07 16.88
C THR A 72 25.50 -8.03 18.40
N LEU A 73 24.46 -7.53 19.08
CA LEU A 73 24.39 -7.51 20.54
C LEU A 73 24.43 -8.92 21.15
N LEU A 74 23.69 -9.87 20.58
CA LEU A 74 23.70 -11.27 21.00
C LEU A 74 25.07 -11.93 20.79
N SER A 75 25.71 -11.64 19.66
CA SER A 75 27.04 -12.16 19.32
C SER A 75 28.11 -11.61 20.25
N LEU A 76 28.09 -10.30 20.54
CA LEU A 76 29.00 -9.66 21.50
C LEU A 76 28.78 -10.19 22.91
N PHE A 77 27.53 -10.24 23.39
CA PHE A 77 27.21 -10.78 24.70
C PHE A 77 27.71 -12.22 24.85
N SER A 78 27.47 -13.06 23.83
CA SER A 78 27.93 -14.45 23.84
C SER A 78 29.46 -14.56 23.78
N TRP A 79 30.12 -13.66 23.05
CA TRP A 79 31.57 -13.60 23.00
C TRP A 79 32.20 -13.30 24.36
N PHE A 80 31.60 -12.40 25.14
CA PHE A 80 32.04 -12.05 26.50
C PHE A 80 31.62 -13.07 27.56
N ALA A 81 30.47 -13.74 27.38
CA ALA A 81 29.98 -14.77 28.30
C ALA A 81 30.75 -16.09 28.19
N LEU A 82 31.43 -16.35 27.07
CA LEU A 82 32.29 -17.52 26.91
C LEU A 82 33.57 -17.37 27.75
N ARG A 83 33.93 -18.43 28.47
CA ARG A 83 35.08 -18.42 29.39
C ARG A 83 36.38 -18.00 28.67
N PRO A 84 37.24 -17.20 29.33
CA PRO A 84 38.60 -16.97 28.85
C PRO A 84 39.31 -18.31 28.62
N GLY A 85 39.92 -18.50 27.44
CA GLY A 85 40.58 -19.77 27.05
C GLY A 85 39.75 -20.72 26.19
N THR A 86 38.48 -20.40 25.89
CA THR A 86 37.69 -21.18 24.91
C THR A 86 38.30 -21.09 23.51
N ASP A 87 38.50 -22.24 22.85
CA ASP A 87 39.07 -22.31 21.50
C ASP A 87 38.26 -21.51 20.47
N ARG A 88 38.97 -20.94 19.47
CA ARG A 88 38.41 -20.09 18.42
C ARG A 88 37.34 -20.83 17.61
N ARG A 89 37.49 -22.13 17.35
CA ARG A 89 36.48 -22.92 16.63
C ARG A 89 35.18 -23.00 17.41
N SER A 90 35.27 -23.21 18.72
CA SER A 90 34.10 -23.28 19.60
C SER A 90 33.36 -21.94 19.66
N LYS A 91 34.08 -20.82 19.77
CA LYS A 91 33.48 -19.47 19.70
C LYS A 91 32.75 -19.23 18.38
N PHE A 92 33.37 -19.63 17.26
CA PHE A 92 32.77 -19.51 15.94
C PHE A 92 31.48 -20.33 15.82
N LEU A 93 31.49 -21.59 16.28
CA LEU A 93 30.30 -22.46 16.26
C LEU A 93 29.14 -21.88 17.08
N VAL A 94 29.43 -21.25 18.23
CA VAL A 94 28.41 -20.58 19.04
C VAL A 94 27.79 -19.41 18.27
N ILE A 95 28.60 -18.53 17.67
CA ILE A 95 28.10 -17.39 16.86
C ILE A 95 27.31 -17.88 15.65
N ALA A 96 27.82 -18.87 14.92
CA ALA A 96 27.12 -19.44 13.77
C ALA A 96 25.76 -20.05 14.15
N SER A 97 25.70 -20.71 15.32
CA SER A 97 24.46 -21.26 15.86
C SER A 97 23.49 -20.14 16.26
N ILE A 98 23.98 -19.06 16.90
CA ILE A 98 23.16 -17.88 17.21
C ILE A 98 22.57 -17.29 15.93
N ALA A 99 23.38 -17.12 14.88
CA ALA A 99 22.92 -16.62 13.59
C ALA A 99 21.81 -17.51 13.03
N CYS A 100 22.00 -18.83 13.03
CA CYS A 100 21.01 -19.77 12.52
C CYS A 100 19.69 -19.71 13.30
N PHE A 101 19.74 -19.79 14.63
CA PHE A 101 18.53 -19.80 15.46
C PHE A 101 17.82 -18.44 15.48
N PHE A 102 18.57 -17.33 15.48
CA PHE A 102 17.98 -15.99 15.38
C PHE A 102 17.29 -15.79 14.03
N SER A 103 17.95 -16.12 12.92
CA SER A 103 17.36 -16.05 11.57
C SER A 103 16.16 -16.98 11.42
N PHE A 104 16.19 -18.16 12.04
CA PHE A 104 15.05 -19.08 12.09
C PHE A 104 13.86 -18.44 12.83
N GLY A 105 14.08 -17.82 13.99
CA GLY A 105 13.06 -17.08 14.72
C GLY A 105 12.46 -15.92 13.92
N VAL A 106 13.31 -15.10 13.29
CA VAL A 106 12.86 -14.03 12.38
C VAL A 106 12.02 -14.60 11.23
N SER A 107 12.44 -15.72 10.64
CA SER A 107 11.71 -16.38 9.54
C SER A 107 10.33 -16.88 9.99
N ILE A 108 10.22 -17.49 11.18
CA ILE A 108 8.93 -17.87 11.76
C ILE A 108 8.02 -16.65 11.89
N ALA A 109 8.51 -15.57 12.51
CA ALA A 109 7.73 -14.36 12.73
C ALA A 109 7.31 -13.67 11.41
N THR A 110 8.17 -13.69 10.38
CA THR A 110 7.84 -13.20 9.04
C THR A 110 6.72 -14.02 8.38
N ASN A 111 6.71 -15.35 8.56
CA ASN A 111 5.61 -16.19 8.07
C ASN A 111 4.33 -15.99 8.89
N LEU A 112 4.46 -15.67 10.17
CA LEU A 112 3.33 -15.30 11.05
C LEU A 112 2.90 -13.82 10.91
N ARG A 113 3.42 -13.09 9.93
CA ARG A 113 3.06 -11.68 9.69
C ARG A 113 1.58 -11.48 9.39
N MET A 114 0.85 -12.53 9.02
CA MET A 114 -0.61 -12.49 8.94
C MET A 114 -1.24 -12.11 10.30
N VAL A 115 -0.67 -12.54 11.42
CA VAL A 115 -1.16 -12.20 12.76
C VAL A 115 -0.97 -10.71 13.03
N THR A 116 0.25 -10.19 12.83
CA THR A 116 0.55 -8.77 13.06
C THR A 116 -0.23 -7.87 12.07
N ASN A 117 -0.40 -8.30 10.82
CA ASN A 117 -1.30 -7.63 9.86
C ASN A 117 -2.76 -7.67 10.30
N SER A 118 -3.27 -8.79 10.83
CA SER A 118 -4.65 -8.88 11.33
C SER A 118 -4.87 -7.86 12.45
N TYR A 119 -3.96 -7.76 13.42
CA TYR A 119 -4.05 -6.72 14.46
C TYR A 119 -3.97 -5.30 13.91
N ARG A 120 -3.21 -5.08 12.83
CA ARG A 120 -3.15 -3.78 12.16
C ARG A 120 -4.46 -3.39 11.47
N TYR A 121 -5.14 -4.33 10.83
CA TYR A 121 -6.29 -4.04 9.98
C TYR A 121 -7.65 -4.31 10.65
N ASN A 122 -7.69 -5.16 11.67
CA ASN A 122 -8.95 -5.58 12.34
C ASN A 122 -9.14 -4.99 13.74
N GLU A 123 -8.09 -4.48 14.41
CA GLU A 123 -8.22 -3.91 15.76
C GLU A 123 -7.69 -2.47 15.86
N ASP A 124 -8.37 -1.63 16.64
CA ASP A 124 -8.09 -0.22 16.92
C ASP A 124 -6.73 0.05 17.64
N LEU A 125 -5.85 -0.95 17.73
CA LEU A 125 -4.56 -0.91 18.45
C LEU A 125 -3.57 0.10 17.84
N PHE A 126 -3.64 0.33 16.54
CA PHE A 126 -2.89 1.38 15.86
C PHE A 126 -3.91 2.29 15.19
N SER A 127 -3.99 3.54 15.65
CA SER A 127 -4.95 4.59 15.27
C SER A 127 -5.84 4.25 14.08
N LYS A 128 -7.17 4.38 14.25
CA LYS A 128 -8.16 4.47 13.15
C LYS A 128 -7.46 5.02 11.91
N GLN A 129 -7.26 4.15 10.93
CA GLN A 129 -6.63 4.49 9.68
C GLN A 129 -7.36 5.75 9.20
N VAL A 130 -6.66 6.89 9.17
CA VAL A 130 -7.26 8.19 8.86
C VAL A 130 -8.07 7.97 7.60
N GLU A 131 -9.40 8.10 7.73
CA GLU A 131 -10.36 7.84 6.66
C GLU A 131 -10.01 8.77 5.50
N GLY A 132 -9.18 8.26 4.59
CA GLY A 132 -8.79 9.00 3.41
C GLY A 132 -10.03 9.27 2.57
N PRO A 133 -10.01 10.30 1.71
CA PRO A 133 -11.11 10.54 0.77
C PRO A 133 -11.43 9.33 -0.12
N ASP A 134 -10.55 8.33 -0.18
CA ASP A 134 -10.74 7.10 -0.93
C ASP A 134 -11.61 6.09 -0.18
N PHE A 135 -11.60 6.11 1.16
CA PHE A 135 -12.31 5.12 1.99
C PHE A 135 -13.83 5.27 1.88
N ARG A 136 -14.34 6.47 1.57
CA ARG A 136 -15.77 6.71 1.34
C ARG A 136 -16.34 5.81 0.22
N TRP A 137 -15.54 5.42 -0.76
CA TRP A 137 -15.98 4.51 -1.83
C TRP A 137 -16.27 3.08 -1.34
N LEU A 138 -15.76 2.71 -0.16
CA LEU A 138 -15.93 1.39 0.45
C LEU A 138 -17.00 1.36 1.54
N VAL A 139 -17.28 2.48 2.20
CA VAL A 139 -18.14 2.50 3.40
C VAL A 139 -19.34 3.44 3.30
N ASP A 140 -19.31 4.44 2.43
CA ASP A 140 -20.40 5.40 2.30
C ASP A 140 -21.46 4.87 1.34
N VAL A 141 -22.68 4.69 1.85
CA VAL A 141 -23.81 4.09 1.12
C VAL A 141 -24.07 4.80 -0.21
N LYS A 142 -23.87 6.12 -0.30
CA LYS A 142 -24.13 6.89 -1.52
C LYS A 142 -23.10 6.63 -2.62
N PHE A 143 -21.84 6.41 -2.23
CA PHE A 143 -20.81 6.03 -3.18
C PHE A 143 -20.98 4.56 -3.61
N ILE A 144 -21.31 3.67 -2.67
CA ILE A 144 -21.58 2.25 -2.95
C ILE A 144 -22.77 2.08 -3.90
N GLU A 145 -23.84 2.86 -3.71
CA GLU A 145 -25.01 2.85 -4.59
C GLU A 145 -24.64 3.23 -6.03
N ALA A 146 -23.81 4.27 -6.20
CA ALA A 146 -23.39 4.74 -7.50
C ALA A 146 -22.46 3.75 -8.22
N THR A 147 -21.50 3.15 -7.50
CA THR A 147 -20.62 2.12 -8.08
C THR A 147 -21.39 0.86 -8.45
N LYS A 148 -22.37 0.46 -7.62
CA LYS A 148 -23.29 -0.64 -7.94
C LYS A 148 -24.13 -0.32 -9.18
N TYR A 149 -24.70 0.88 -9.27
CA TYR A 149 -25.47 1.29 -10.44
C TYR A 149 -24.62 1.15 -11.71
N LEU A 150 -23.40 1.68 -11.72
CA LEU A 150 -22.54 1.57 -12.90
C LEU A 150 -22.20 0.11 -13.21
N LYS A 151 -21.85 -0.69 -12.20
CA LYS A 151 -21.54 -2.11 -12.39
C LYS A 151 -22.71 -2.89 -13.01
N ASP A 152 -23.94 -2.61 -12.57
CA ASP A 152 -25.15 -3.32 -13.00
C ASP A 152 -25.66 -2.84 -14.38
N ASN A 153 -25.26 -1.64 -14.84
CA ASN A 153 -25.77 -1.02 -16.07
C ASN A 153 -24.73 -0.83 -17.19
N THR A 154 -23.52 -1.36 -17.03
CA THR A 154 -22.43 -1.25 -18.03
C THR A 154 -21.89 -2.59 -18.46
N ALA A 155 -21.37 -2.67 -19.69
CA ALA A 155 -20.70 -3.86 -20.17
C ALA A 155 -19.33 -4.03 -19.50
N GLN A 156 -18.86 -5.26 -19.31
CA GLN A 156 -17.62 -5.56 -18.56
C GLN A 156 -16.37 -4.90 -19.15
N ASP A 157 -16.35 -4.69 -20.47
CA ASP A 157 -15.26 -4.07 -21.22
C ASP A 157 -15.36 -2.54 -21.33
N ASP A 158 -16.46 -1.95 -20.84
CA ASP A 158 -16.66 -0.51 -20.85
C ASP A 158 -15.57 0.22 -20.05
N ILE A 159 -15.22 1.40 -20.55
CA ILE A 159 -14.25 2.31 -19.93
C ILE A 159 -15.00 3.50 -19.35
N PHE A 160 -14.68 3.84 -18.10
CA PHE A 160 -15.21 5.04 -17.43
C PHE A 160 -14.10 6.05 -17.14
N ALA A 161 -14.40 7.34 -17.22
CA ALA A 161 -13.55 8.41 -16.71
C ALA A 161 -14.07 8.92 -15.36
N THR A 162 -13.24 9.63 -14.59
CA THR A 162 -13.66 10.11 -13.28
C THR A 162 -12.84 11.29 -12.74
N ASN A 163 -13.47 12.15 -11.93
CA ASN A 163 -12.86 13.30 -11.26
C ASN A 163 -12.59 13.07 -9.77
N VAL A 164 -12.60 11.81 -9.32
CA VAL A 164 -12.40 11.46 -7.90
C VAL A 164 -11.01 11.89 -7.40
N HIS A 165 -10.05 12.00 -8.31
CA HIS A 165 -8.73 12.52 -8.03
C HIS A 165 -8.79 13.96 -7.51
N ARG A 166 -8.52 14.15 -6.21
CA ARG A 166 -8.16 15.47 -5.69
C ARG A 166 -6.69 15.69 -5.93
N TYR A 167 -6.36 16.68 -6.77
CA TYR A 167 -4.97 17.09 -6.97
C TYR A 167 -4.58 18.11 -5.91
N ASP A 168 -3.64 17.72 -5.04
CA ASP A 168 -2.67 18.66 -4.50
C ASP A 168 -1.67 19.00 -5.61
N ASP A 169 -1.00 20.16 -5.50
CA ASP A 169 0.03 20.59 -6.45
C ASP A 169 1.17 19.56 -6.62
N ASP A 170 1.29 18.62 -5.67
CA ASP A 170 2.25 17.53 -5.67
C ASP A 170 1.76 16.24 -6.33
N TYR A 171 0.45 16.12 -6.52
CA TYR A 171 -0.23 14.93 -6.98
C TYR A 171 0.27 13.73 -6.14
N GLN A 172 -0.12 13.60 -4.87
CA GLN A 172 0.28 12.46 -4.03
C GLN A 172 -0.88 11.57 -3.57
N ALA A 173 -2.12 12.05 -3.66
CA ALA A 173 -3.31 11.31 -3.23
C ALA A 173 -3.95 10.53 -4.41
N TYR A 174 -3.61 9.24 -4.54
CA TYR A 174 -3.90 8.47 -5.76
C TYR A 174 -4.65 7.15 -5.57
N GLY A 175 -4.99 6.77 -4.33
CA GLY A 175 -5.64 5.49 -4.06
C GLY A 175 -7.06 5.39 -4.64
N SER A 176 -7.72 6.52 -4.88
CA SER A 176 -9.14 6.55 -5.21
C SER A 176 -9.47 5.87 -6.54
N SER A 177 -8.74 6.15 -7.62
CA SER A 177 -9.07 5.54 -8.93
C SER A 177 -8.92 4.03 -8.96
N LEU A 178 -7.89 3.49 -8.29
CA LEU A 178 -7.65 2.06 -8.17
C LEU A 178 -8.75 1.38 -7.35
N ILE A 179 -9.17 2.03 -6.26
CA ILE A 179 -10.27 1.53 -5.44
C ILE A 179 -11.57 1.56 -6.23
N VAL A 180 -11.86 2.66 -6.93
CA VAL A 180 -13.05 2.84 -7.74
C VAL A 180 -13.09 1.84 -8.90
N SER A 181 -12.00 1.67 -9.67
CA SER A 181 -11.92 0.66 -10.74
C SER A 181 -12.08 -0.76 -10.21
N SER A 182 -11.50 -1.07 -9.05
CA SER A 182 -11.62 -2.38 -8.41
C SER A 182 -13.04 -2.70 -7.96
N ILE A 183 -13.78 -1.72 -7.40
CA ILE A 183 -15.17 -1.93 -6.93
C ILE A 183 -16.13 -2.05 -8.12
N ILE A 184 -15.97 -1.17 -9.11
CA ILE A 184 -16.83 -1.11 -10.30
C ILE A 184 -16.54 -2.30 -11.23
N GLU A 185 -15.34 -2.88 -11.16
CA GLU A 185 -14.84 -3.94 -12.05
C GLU A 185 -14.88 -3.50 -13.52
N ARG A 186 -14.48 -2.25 -13.78
CA ARG A 186 -14.35 -1.65 -15.12
C ARG A 186 -13.02 -0.95 -15.23
N ARG A 187 -12.54 -0.78 -16.47
CA ARG A 187 -11.31 -0.04 -16.74
C ARG A 187 -11.56 1.45 -16.55
N SER A 188 -10.66 2.10 -15.81
CA SER A 188 -10.65 3.56 -15.71
C SER A 188 -9.85 4.16 -16.86
N TYR A 189 -10.32 5.27 -17.41
CA TYR A 189 -9.63 6.07 -18.43
C TYR A 189 -8.27 6.59 -17.91
N VAL A 190 -8.20 6.88 -16.62
CA VAL A 190 -6.97 7.19 -15.90
C VAL A 190 -6.90 6.30 -14.67
N GLU A 191 -5.90 5.43 -14.61
CA GLU A 191 -5.68 4.52 -13.50
C GLU A 191 -4.28 4.73 -12.93
N ALA A 192 -4.17 4.78 -11.61
CA ALA A 192 -2.90 4.81 -10.88
C ALA A 192 -1.83 5.81 -11.41
N PRO A 193 -2.15 7.11 -11.62
CA PRO A 193 -1.28 8.11 -12.25
C PRO A 193 0.16 8.20 -11.75
N PHE A 194 0.39 7.81 -10.49
CA PHE A 194 1.71 7.78 -9.89
C PHE A 194 2.65 6.78 -10.55
N TYR A 195 2.16 5.59 -10.92
CA TYR A 195 3.01 4.50 -11.43
C TYR A 195 3.44 4.74 -12.88
N ASP A 196 2.72 5.60 -13.61
CA ASP A 196 3.10 6.04 -14.95
C ASP A 196 4.15 7.17 -14.95
N ARG A 197 4.55 7.68 -13.77
CA ARG A 197 5.70 8.58 -13.63
C ARG A 197 6.99 7.76 -13.66
N ARG A 198 7.66 7.70 -14.80
CA ARG A 198 9.01 7.13 -14.92
C ARG A 198 10.08 8.04 -14.29
N GLY A 199 9.97 8.32 -12.99
CA GLY A 199 11.01 8.96 -12.19
C GLY A 199 11.03 10.50 -12.19
N ASP A 200 10.42 11.18 -13.17
CA ASP A 200 10.27 12.65 -13.20
C ASP A 200 8.94 13.10 -13.84
N ARG A 201 8.49 14.34 -13.57
CA ARG A 201 7.25 14.92 -14.17
C ARG A 201 7.38 15.16 -15.68
N GLU A 202 8.61 15.26 -16.19
CA GLU A 202 8.88 15.55 -17.60
C GLU A 202 8.74 14.31 -18.49
N SER A 203 9.07 13.12 -17.99
CA SER A 203 8.93 11.83 -18.70
C SER A 203 7.52 11.27 -18.76
N THR A 204 6.53 11.92 -18.11
CA THR A 204 5.14 11.48 -18.20
C THR A 204 4.64 11.65 -19.64
N PRO A 205 4.15 10.57 -20.29
CA PRO A 205 3.72 10.60 -21.68
C PRO A 205 2.69 11.72 -21.95
N PRO A 206 2.78 12.44 -23.07
CA PRO A 206 1.82 13.51 -23.41
C PRO A 206 0.37 13.02 -23.41
N GLU A 207 0.12 11.81 -23.90
CA GLU A 207 -1.22 11.20 -23.92
C GLU A 207 -1.79 11.07 -22.51
N PHE A 208 -1.00 10.60 -21.55
CA PHE A 208 -1.42 10.49 -20.16
C PHE A 208 -1.82 11.86 -19.57
N LYS A 209 -1.06 12.91 -19.87
CA LYS A 209 -1.38 14.30 -19.45
C LYS A 209 -2.71 14.76 -20.05
N ILE A 210 -3.02 14.37 -21.29
CA ILE A 210 -4.30 14.69 -21.93
C ILE A 210 -5.45 13.96 -21.24
N ARG A 211 -5.35 12.64 -21.01
CA ARG A 211 -6.39 11.86 -20.31
C ARG A 211 -6.67 12.43 -18.94
N LEU A 212 -5.60 12.82 -18.26
CA LEU A 212 -5.68 13.35 -16.91
C LEU A 212 -6.40 14.70 -16.87
N ARG A 213 -5.96 15.67 -17.66
CA ARG A 213 -6.62 16.97 -17.78
C ARG A 213 -8.07 16.81 -18.21
N THR A 214 -8.33 15.92 -19.18
CA THR A 214 -9.68 15.62 -19.63
C THR A 214 -10.58 15.13 -18.49
N SER A 215 -10.09 14.23 -17.63
CA SER A 215 -10.86 13.73 -16.48
C SER A 215 -11.07 14.78 -15.37
N MET A 216 -10.19 15.78 -15.26
CA MET A 216 -10.33 16.85 -14.28
C MET A 216 -11.24 17.99 -14.75
N ASP A 217 -11.09 18.37 -16.02
CA ASP A 217 -11.71 19.58 -16.57
C ASP A 217 -13.14 19.28 -17.02
N PHE A 218 -13.41 18.10 -17.59
CA PHE A 218 -14.73 17.73 -18.08
C PHE A 218 -15.89 17.92 -17.09
N PRO A 219 -15.81 17.50 -15.80
CA PRO A 219 -16.91 17.69 -14.85
C PRO A 219 -17.22 19.16 -14.57
N ASN A 220 -16.26 20.09 -14.81
CA ASN A 220 -16.39 21.50 -14.49
C ASN A 220 -16.66 22.37 -15.73
N TYR A 221 -16.02 22.03 -16.85
CA TYR A 221 -16.02 22.77 -18.10
C TYR A 221 -16.16 21.81 -19.30
N PRO A 222 -17.27 21.06 -19.41
CA PRO A 222 -17.42 20.07 -20.47
C PRO A 222 -17.41 20.77 -21.84
N SER A 223 -16.72 20.15 -22.81
CA SER A 223 -16.56 20.72 -24.15
C SER A 223 -16.43 19.61 -25.19
N ARG A 224 -16.58 19.98 -26.47
CA ARG A 224 -16.43 19.07 -27.61
C ARG A 224 -15.07 18.38 -27.61
N ASP A 225 -14.00 19.12 -27.31
CA ASP A 225 -12.63 18.59 -27.35
C ASP A 225 -12.37 17.60 -26.23
N LEU A 226 -12.87 17.88 -25.02
CA LEU A 226 -12.75 16.96 -23.88
C LEU A 226 -13.56 15.68 -24.11
N LEU A 227 -14.77 15.81 -24.66
CA LEU A 227 -15.57 14.65 -25.09
C LEU A 227 -14.85 13.85 -26.18
N ALA A 228 -14.29 14.52 -27.19
CA ALA A 228 -13.56 13.87 -28.28
C ALA A 228 -12.32 13.10 -27.77
N ASN A 229 -11.59 13.65 -26.80
CA ASN A 229 -10.46 12.97 -26.17
C ASN A 229 -10.89 11.65 -25.52
N MET A 230 -11.97 11.68 -24.72
CA MET A 230 -12.53 10.49 -24.08
C MET A 230 -13.02 9.47 -25.12
N ARG A 231 -13.72 9.93 -26.16
CA ARG A 231 -14.30 9.08 -27.20
C ARG A 231 -13.27 8.42 -28.10
N LYS A 232 -12.12 9.06 -28.34
CA LYS A 232 -11.00 8.47 -29.07
C LYS A 232 -10.50 7.17 -28.44
N GLU A 233 -10.73 7.00 -27.14
CA GLU A 233 -10.32 5.81 -26.38
C GLU A 233 -11.52 5.01 -25.85
N ASP A 234 -12.65 5.07 -26.56
CA ASP A 234 -13.86 4.29 -26.27
C ASP A 234 -14.43 4.48 -24.86
N VAL A 235 -14.13 5.60 -24.20
CA VAL A 235 -14.77 5.96 -22.92
C VAL A 235 -16.25 6.21 -23.18
N LYS A 236 -17.11 5.53 -22.42
CA LYS A 236 -18.58 5.66 -22.53
C LYS A 236 -19.19 6.31 -21.31
N TRP A 237 -18.55 6.17 -20.15
CA TRP A 237 -19.12 6.55 -18.87
C TRP A 237 -18.25 7.57 -18.16
N PHE A 238 -18.87 8.42 -17.34
CA PHE A 238 -18.16 9.32 -16.45
C PHE A 238 -18.73 9.22 -15.03
N VAL A 239 -17.87 8.91 -14.07
CA VAL A 239 -18.21 8.89 -12.64
C VAL A 239 -17.81 10.23 -12.03
N VAL A 240 -18.80 11.03 -11.65
CA VAL A 240 -18.59 12.36 -11.07
C VAL A 240 -18.74 12.31 -9.57
N ASP A 241 -17.67 12.64 -8.86
CA ASP A 241 -17.70 13.04 -7.47
C ASP A 241 -18.19 14.49 -7.36
N LEU A 242 -19.40 14.66 -6.83
CA LEU A 242 -20.05 15.97 -6.71
C LEU A 242 -19.41 16.86 -5.64
N THR A 243 -18.49 16.33 -4.83
CA THR A 243 -17.69 17.13 -3.90
C THR A 243 -16.52 17.85 -4.58
N ASN A 244 -16.23 17.50 -5.84
CA ASN A 244 -15.15 18.08 -6.65
C ASN A 244 -15.67 18.95 -7.81
N THR A 245 -16.98 19.19 -7.90
CA THR A 245 -17.58 20.09 -8.89
C THR A 245 -18.89 20.70 -8.39
N THR A 246 -19.18 21.92 -8.80
CA THR A 246 -20.48 22.58 -8.55
C THR A 246 -21.49 22.34 -9.67
N LEU A 247 -21.05 21.83 -10.82
CA LEU A 247 -21.93 21.56 -11.95
C LEU A 247 -22.88 20.38 -11.65
N ARG A 248 -24.12 20.47 -12.13
CA ARG A 248 -25.17 19.45 -11.93
C ARG A 248 -25.87 19.04 -13.23
N ASP A 249 -25.45 19.62 -14.34
CA ASP A 249 -25.96 19.34 -15.68
C ASP A 249 -24.78 19.35 -16.66
N TRP A 250 -24.68 18.31 -17.47
CA TRP A 250 -23.59 18.08 -18.43
C TRP A 250 -24.07 18.02 -19.88
N GLU A 251 -25.34 18.32 -20.13
CA GLU A 251 -25.87 18.45 -21.49
C GLU A 251 -25.17 19.62 -22.23
N PRO A 252 -24.92 19.51 -23.55
CA PRO A 252 -25.24 18.38 -24.44
C PRO A 252 -24.13 17.31 -24.50
N TRP A 253 -23.16 17.35 -23.60
CA TRP A 253 -21.93 16.55 -23.68
C TRP A 253 -22.06 15.16 -23.05
N ALA A 254 -23.00 15.01 -22.12
CA ALA A 254 -23.34 13.75 -21.49
C ALA A 254 -24.76 13.79 -20.92
N THR A 255 -25.40 12.63 -20.86
CA THR A 255 -26.70 12.45 -20.24
C THR A 255 -26.52 11.82 -18.86
N THR A 256 -27.12 12.43 -17.83
CA THR A 256 -27.10 11.87 -16.48
C THR A 256 -28.01 10.64 -16.39
N ARG A 257 -27.42 9.50 -16.06
CA ARG A 257 -28.14 8.21 -15.92
C ARG A 257 -28.46 7.86 -14.47
N PHE A 258 -27.65 8.34 -13.54
CA PHE A 258 -27.88 8.24 -12.11
C PHE A 258 -27.31 9.48 -11.41
N MET A 259 -27.98 9.96 -10.37
CA MET A 259 -27.46 11.02 -9.51
C MET A 259 -28.05 10.91 -8.11
N ASN A 260 -27.18 11.00 -7.10
CA ASN A 260 -27.57 11.21 -5.71
C ASN A 260 -26.85 12.44 -5.14
N GLU A 261 -26.91 12.64 -3.82
CA GLU A 261 -26.31 13.82 -3.17
C GLU A 261 -24.77 13.91 -3.26
N LYS A 262 -24.06 12.81 -3.61
CA LYS A 262 -22.58 12.75 -3.62
C LYS A 262 -21.99 12.36 -4.97
N VAL A 263 -22.70 11.60 -5.79
CA VAL A 263 -22.17 11.04 -7.04
C VAL A 263 -23.19 11.19 -8.16
N ALA A 264 -22.70 11.51 -9.36
CA ALA A 264 -23.44 11.36 -10.61
C ALA A 264 -22.74 10.37 -11.55
N ILE A 265 -23.53 9.60 -12.28
CA ILE A 265 -23.07 8.70 -13.34
C ILE A 265 -23.61 9.24 -14.65
N LEU A 266 -22.70 9.57 -15.55
CA LEU A 266 -23.00 10.15 -16.85
C LEU A 266 -22.71 9.13 -17.95
N GLU A 267 -23.61 9.04 -18.92
CA GLU A 267 -23.31 8.43 -20.21
C GLU A 267 -22.86 9.55 -21.15
N LEU A 268 -21.65 9.43 -21.69
CA LEU A 268 -21.11 10.45 -22.59
C LEU A 268 -21.97 10.54 -23.86
N ALA A 269 -22.09 11.73 -24.45
CA ALA A 269 -22.75 11.90 -25.74
C ALA A 269 -21.91 11.26 -26.85
N GLN A 270 -22.55 10.87 -27.96
CA GLN A 270 -21.81 10.52 -29.18
C GLN A 270 -21.23 11.82 -29.77
N VAL A 271 -19.98 11.81 -30.24
CA VAL A 271 -19.49 12.93 -31.03
C VAL A 271 -20.26 12.90 -32.36
N PRO A 272 -20.93 13.99 -32.77
CA PRO A 272 -21.54 14.02 -34.10
C PRO A 272 -20.45 13.74 -35.14
N VAL A 273 -20.60 12.68 -35.92
CA VAL A 273 -19.80 12.47 -37.12
C VAL A 273 -20.08 13.67 -38.01
N PRO A 274 -19.08 14.51 -38.36
CA PRO A 274 -19.32 15.58 -39.31
C PRO A 274 -19.84 14.95 -40.60
N SER A 275 -21.05 15.33 -41.01
CA SER A 275 -21.57 14.99 -42.33
C SER A 275 -20.64 15.62 -43.36
N ASN A 276 -19.93 14.77 -44.11
CA ASN A 276 -19.18 15.17 -45.30
C ASN A 276 -20.09 15.79 -46.35
#